data_AF-A0A2N6P4Q1-F1
#
_entry.id   AF-A0A2N6P4Q1-F1
#
_cell.length_a   1.000
_cell.length_b   1.000
_cell.length_c   1.000
_cell.angle_alpha   90.00
_cell.angle_beta   90.00
_cell.angle_gamma   90.00
#
_symmetry.space_group_name_H-M   'P 1'
#
loop_
_entity.id
_entity.type
_entity.pdbx_description
1 polymer ?
#
loop_
_entity_poly.entity_id
_entity_poly.type
_entity_poly.pdbx_seq_one_letter_code
_entity_poly.pdbx_strand_id
1 'polypeptide(L)'
;MEFFGNKPFTQQPERAISQADQLLDYKSWSEEDRKMFSQLRMREEQALLAQDYALEQAEAKGLERGLERGRAEGIEQGLERGKLFAFLDMVRQGLLTSEVASHQLGMTVAEFEALL
;
A
#
# COMPACT_ATOMS: atom_id res chain seq x y z
N MET A 1 -31.16 5.32 13.59
CA MET A 1 -31.20 6.80 13.57
C MET A 1 -31.64 7.20 12.18
N GLU A 2 -32.91 7.59 12.01
CA GLU A 2 -33.38 8.16 10.74
C GLU A 2 -32.92 9.62 10.67
N PHE A 3 -31.95 9.87 9.79
CA PHE A 3 -31.37 11.17 9.54
C PHE A 3 -32.32 11.97 8.64
N PHE A 4 -32.86 13.07 9.17
CA PHE A 4 -33.60 14.15 8.49
C PHE A 4 -34.26 13.78 7.15
N GLY A 5 -35.31 12.94 7.18
CA GLY A 5 -36.33 13.03 6.15
C GLY A 5 -36.97 14.40 6.26
N ASN A 6 -37.04 15.17 5.17
CA ASN A 6 -37.69 16.49 5.12
C ASN A 6 -39.13 16.37 5.65
N LYS A 7 -39.29 16.59 6.96
CA LYS A 7 -40.61 16.66 7.59
C LYS A 7 -41.21 18.00 7.20
N PRO A 8 -42.49 18.04 6.81
CA PRO A 8 -43.14 19.30 6.49
C PRO A 8 -43.06 20.25 7.69
N PHE A 9 -42.88 21.53 7.42
CA PHE A 9 -42.83 22.54 8.48
C PHE A 9 -44.10 22.48 9.33
N THR A 10 -43.94 22.41 10.65
CA THR A 10 -45.06 22.40 11.61
C THR A 10 -45.61 23.80 11.90
N GLN A 11 -44.92 24.84 11.45
CA GLN A 11 -45.29 26.27 11.54
C GLN A 11 -45.05 26.93 10.19
N GLN A 12 -45.72 28.05 9.88
CA GLN A 12 -45.48 28.74 8.61
C GLN A 12 -44.03 29.27 8.57
N PRO A 13 -43.19 28.78 7.66
CA PRO A 13 -41.81 29.22 7.57
C PRO A 13 -41.76 30.68 7.10
N GLU A 14 -40.78 31.44 7.60
CA GLU A 14 -40.52 32.78 7.11
C GLU A 14 -40.19 32.75 5.60
N ARG A 15 -40.45 33.86 4.91
CA ARG A 15 -40.30 33.96 3.45
C ARG A 15 -38.89 33.56 2.97
N ALA A 16 -37.86 33.94 3.71
CA ALA A 16 -36.47 33.59 3.40
C ALA A 16 -36.22 32.07 3.49
N ILE A 17 -36.82 31.41 4.50
CA ILE A 17 -36.71 29.95 4.69
C ILE A 17 -37.46 29.22 3.58
N SER A 18 -38.64 29.70 3.19
CA SER A 18 -39.42 29.13 2.09
C SER A 18 -38.68 29.23 0.74
N GLN A 19 -37.99 30.35 0.51
CA GLN A 19 -37.19 30.56 -0.70
C GLN A 19 -35.94 29.68 -0.72
N ALA A 20 -35.27 29.53 0.44
CA ALA A 20 -34.13 28.62 0.57
C ALA A 20 -34.54 27.16 0.32
N ASP A 21 -35.69 26.73 0.84
CA ASP A 21 -36.21 25.37 0.62
C ASP A 21 -36.54 25.10 -0.86
N GLN A 22 -37.14 26.08 -1.57
CA GLN A 22 -37.38 25.98 -3.01
C GLN A 22 -36.11 25.86 -3.83
N LEU A 23 -35.01 26.51 -3.43
CA LEU A 23 -33.71 26.40 -4.10
C LEU A 23 -33.08 25.01 -3.89
N LEU A 24 -33.45 24.30 -2.83
CA LEU A 24 -32.97 22.94 -2.56
C LEU A 24 -33.85 21.87 -3.24
N ASP A 25 -35.03 22.23 -3.73
CA ASP A 25 -35.89 21.30 -4.47
C ASP A 25 -35.34 21.06 -5.88
N TYR A 26 -34.74 19.89 -6.09
CA TYR A 26 -34.25 19.46 -7.41
C TYR A 26 -35.30 19.56 -8.53
N LYS A 27 -36.60 19.44 -8.20
CA LYS A 27 -37.70 19.56 -9.18
C LYS A 27 -37.96 20.99 -9.63
N SER A 28 -37.49 21.99 -8.89
CA SER A 28 -37.61 23.41 -9.24
C SER A 28 -36.46 23.93 -10.12
N TRP A 29 -35.37 23.14 -10.25
CA TRP A 29 -34.17 23.54 -10.98
C TRP A 29 -34.37 23.61 -12.50
N SER A 30 -33.63 24.52 -13.14
CA SER A 30 -33.53 24.61 -14.60
C SER A 30 -32.86 23.38 -15.21
N GLU A 31 -33.04 23.16 -16.51
CA GLU A 31 -32.36 22.06 -17.21
C GLU A 31 -30.84 22.25 -17.20
N GLU A 32 -30.37 23.49 -17.32
CA GLU A 32 -28.97 23.88 -17.23
C GLU A 32 -28.36 23.54 -15.87
N ASP A 33 -29.05 23.89 -14.77
CA ASP A 33 -28.58 23.61 -13.40
C ASP A 33 -28.49 22.10 -13.14
N ARG A 34 -29.50 21.33 -13.59
CA ARG A 34 -29.50 19.87 -13.47
C ARG A 34 -28.37 19.23 -14.27
N LYS A 35 -28.11 19.71 -15.48
CA LYS A 35 -27.02 19.22 -16.34
C LYS A 35 -25.65 19.55 -15.77
N MET A 36 -25.47 20.75 -15.24
CA MET A 36 -24.21 21.15 -14.59
C MET A 36 -23.96 20.29 -13.35
N PHE A 37 -24.97 20.09 -12.50
CA PHE A 37 -24.86 19.23 -11.32
C PHE A 37 -24.57 17.78 -11.70
N SER A 38 -25.26 17.21 -12.69
CA SER A 38 -24.99 15.82 -13.12
C SER A 38 -23.58 15.65 -13.69
N GLN A 39 -23.08 16.61 -14.47
CA GLN A 39 -21.71 16.61 -14.97
C GLN A 39 -20.68 16.72 -13.84
N LEU A 40 -20.93 17.57 -12.84
CA LEU A 40 -20.06 17.68 -11.67
C LEU A 40 -19.99 16.35 -10.92
N ARG A 41 -21.15 15.73 -10.65
CA ARG A 41 -21.23 14.43 -9.97
C ARG A 41 -20.51 13.33 -10.74
N MET A 42 -20.67 13.28 -12.06
CA MET A 42 -19.94 12.34 -12.92
C MET A 42 -18.42 12.55 -12.83
N ARG A 43 -17.95 13.80 -12.81
CA ARG A 43 -16.51 14.09 -12.67
C ARG A 43 -15.98 13.72 -11.29
N GLU A 44 -16.74 14.00 -10.23
CA GLU A 44 -16.39 13.57 -8.87
C GLU A 44 -16.27 12.05 -8.80
N GLU A 45 -17.24 11.33 -9.35
CA GLU A 45 -17.23 9.87 -9.37
C GLU A 45 -16.04 9.32 -10.17
N GLN A 46 -15.75 9.89 -11.34
CA GLN A 46 -14.56 9.53 -12.12
C GLN A 46 -13.25 9.80 -11.38
N ALA A 47 -13.16 10.92 -10.67
CA ALA A 47 -11.98 11.27 -9.90
C ALA A 47 -11.77 10.29 -8.73
N LEU A 48 -12.84 9.89 -8.04
CA LEU A 48 -12.80 8.87 -7.01
C LEU A 48 -12.35 7.52 -7.57
N LEU A 49 -12.93 7.07 -8.68
CA LEU A 49 -12.53 5.81 -9.33
C LEU A 49 -11.06 5.82 -9.79
N ALA A 50 -10.59 6.94 -10.34
CA ALA A 50 -9.19 7.09 -10.74
C ALA A 50 -8.24 7.06 -9.53
N GLN A 51 -8.65 7.67 -8.41
CA GLN A 51 -7.90 7.62 -7.15
C GLN A 51 -7.82 6.20 -6.61
N ASP A 52 -8.94 5.49 -6.54
CA ASP A 52 -9.00 4.10 -6.05
C ASP A 52 -8.12 3.18 -6.91
N TYR A 53 -8.20 3.32 -8.23
CA TYR A 53 -7.38 2.54 -9.16
C TYR A 53 -5.88 2.86 -9.00
N ALA A 54 -5.53 4.14 -8.82
CA ALA A 54 -4.14 4.53 -8.61
C ALA A 54 -3.58 3.97 -7.29
N LEU A 55 -4.39 3.96 -6.23
CA LEU A 55 -4.03 3.38 -4.94
C LEU A 55 -3.82 1.86 -5.05
N GLU A 56 -4.77 1.13 -5.64
CA GLU A 56 -4.66 -0.32 -5.84
C GLU A 56 -3.40 -0.68 -6.64
N GLN A 57 -3.11 0.08 -7.71
CA GLN A 57 -1.89 -0.10 -8.51
C GLN A 57 -0.61 0.18 -7.72
N ALA A 58 -0.62 1.20 -6.86
CA ALA A 58 0.53 1.53 -6.02
C ALA A 58 0.79 0.45 -4.97
N GLU A 59 -0.26 -0.06 -4.33
CA GLU A 59 -0.18 -1.16 -3.36
C GLU A 59 0.32 -2.45 -4.01
N ALA A 60 -0.24 -2.83 -5.16
CA ALA A 60 0.17 -4.03 -5.89
C ALA A 60 1.65 -3.98 -6.28
N LYS A 61 2.10 -2.86 -6.86
CA LYS A 61 3.51 -2.66 -7.24
C LYS A 61 4.43 -2.60 -6.02
N GLY A 62 3.97 -1.98 -4.94
CA GLY A 62 4.72 -1.91 -3.69
C GLY A 62 4.95 -3.29 -3.08
N LEU A 63 3.89 -4.12 -3.06
CA LEU A 63 3.95 -5.49 -2.58
C LEU A 63 4.85 -6.36 -3.45
N GLU A 64 4.68 -6.32 -4.77
CA GLU A 64 5.49 -7.07 -5.73
C GLU A 64 6.99 -6.76 -5.54
N ARG A 65 7.36 -5.47 -5.53
CA ARG A 65 8.75 -5.05 -5.31
C ARG A 65 9.28 -5.48 -3.94
N GLY A 66 8.45 -5.38 -2.90
CA GLY A 66 8.82 -5.81 -1.55
C GLY A 66 9.11 -7.30 -1.50
N LEU A 67 8.27 -8.12 -2.14
CA LEU A 67 8.44 -9.57 -2.21
C LEU A 67 9.66 -9.97 -3.05
N GLU A 68 9.86 -9.36 -4.22
CA GLU A 68 11.03 -9.63 -5.06
C GLU A 68 12.32 -9.30 -4.33
N ARG A 69 12.39 -8.12 -3.71
CA ARG A 69 13.55 -7.68 -2.94
C ARG A 69 13.80 -8.59 -1.75
N GLY A 70 12.77 -8.87 -0.95
CA GLY A 70 12.89 -9.75 0.21
C GLY A 70 13.32 -11.17 -0.16
N ARG A 71 12.82 -11.68 -1.30
CA ARG A 71 13.23 -12.99 -1.82
C ARG A 71 14.69 -12.98 -2.29
N ALA A 72 15.11 -11.94 -3.02
CA ALA A 72 16.49 -11.84 -3.50
C ALA A 72 17.48 -11.74 -2.33
N GLU A 73 17.23 -10.82 -1.40
CA GLU A 73 18.06 -10.64 -0.19
C GLU A 73 18.06 -11.91 0.68
N GLY A 74 16.91 -12.57 0.83
CA GLY A 74 16.81 -13.81 1.58
C GLY A 74 17.58 -14.98 0.96
N ILE A 75 17.57 -15.10 -0.38
CA ILE A 75 18.35 -16.10 -1.10
C ILE A 75 19.85 -15.82 -0.97
N GLU A 76 20.27 -14.56 -1.14
CA GLU A 76 21.67 -14.16 -1.03
C GLU A 76 22.22 -14.45 0.38
N GLN A 77 21.54 -13.98 1.42
CA GLN A 77 21.92 -14.25 2.81
C GLN A 77 21.89 -15.75 3.14
N GLY A 78 20.89 -16.48 2.62
CA GLY A 78 20.79 -17.92 2.78
C GLY A 78 21.97 -18.66 2.15
N LEU A 79 22.40 -18.24 0.96
CA LEU A 79 23.54 -18.81 0.26
C LEU A 79 24.87 -18.50 0.95
N GLU A 80 25.07 -17.26 1.40
CA GLU A 80 26.26 -16.86 2.16
C GLU A 80 26.39 -17.65 3.46
N ARG A 81 25.30 -17.74 4.23
CA ARG A 81 25.25 -18.55 5.46
C ARG A 81 25.46 -20.03 5.18
N GLY A 82 24.83 -20.56 4.13
CA GLY A 82 25.00 -21.94 3.71
C GLY A 82 26.44 -22.26 3.34
N LYS A 83 27.10 -21.37 2.59
CA LYS A 83 28.52 -21.46 2.25
C LYS A 83 29.38 -21.47 3.52
N LEU A 84 29.16 -20.55 4.45
CA LEU A 84 29.87 -20.50 5.73
C LEU A 84 29.76 -21.84 6.49
N PHE A 85 28.54 -22.36 6.65
CA PHE A 85 28.34 -23.63 7.36
C PHE A 85 29.00 -24.82 6.66
N ALA A 86 28.99 -24.86 5.32
CA ALA A 86 29.67 -25.91 4.57
C ALA A 86 31.19 -25.89 4.82
N PHE A 87 31.82 -24.71 4.85
CA PHE A 87 33.25 -24.59 5.17
C PHE A 87 33.55 -24.97 6.63
N LEU A 88 32.71 -24.58 7.59
CA LEU A 88 32.87 -24.99 8.99
C LEU A 88 32.79 -26.51 9.14
N ASP A 89 31.83 -27.15 8.47
CA ASP A 89 31.66 -28.61 8.49
C ASP A 89 32.86 -29.34 7.86
N MET A 90 33.36 -28.85 6.72
CA MET A 90 34.54 -29.42 6.08
C MET A 90 35.79 -29.34 6.96
N VAL A 91 35.99 -28.23 7.68
CA VAL A 91 37.12 -28.08 8.61
C VAL A 91 36.95 -28.99 9.82
N ARG A 92 35.75 -29.08 10.41
CA ARG A 92 35.46 -30.00 11.53
C ARG A 92 35.66 -31.47 11.16
N GLN A 93 35.38 -31.84 9.91
CA GLN A 93 35.62 -33.19 9.38
C GLN A 93 37.10 -33.44 9.00
N GLY A 94 37.97 -32.43 9.15
CA GLY A 94 39.38 -32.53 8.77
C GLY A 94 39.61 -32.59 7.26
N LEU A 95 38.63 -32.22 6.45
CA LEU A 95 38.72 -32.18 4.98
C LEU A 95 39.41 -30.92 4.47
N LEU A 96 39.38 -29.84 5.26
CA LEU A 96 40.03 -28.55 4.97
C LEU A 96 40.73 -28.02 6.22
N THR A 97 41.74 -27.16 6.04
CA THR A 97 42.33 -26.39 7.15
C THR A 97 41.62 -25.05 7.33
N SER A 98 41.69 -24.49 8.53
CA SER A 98 41.10 -23.18 8.85
C SER A 98 41.62 -22.07 7.94
N GLU A 99 42.89 -22.12 7.53
CA GLU A 99 43.50 -21.11 6.65
C GLU A 99 42.91 -21.12 5.24
N VAL A 100 42.67 -22.30 4.68
CA VAL A 100 42.07 -22.43 3.34
C VAL A 100 40.61 -21.99 3.37
N ALA A 101 39.87 -22.39 4.40
CA ALA A 101 38.47 -22.04 4.57
C ALA A 101 38.26 -20.54 4.79
N SER A 102 39.05 -19.92 5.68
CA SER A 102 38.95 -18.48 5.98
C SER A 102 39.27 -17.63 4.75
N HIS A 103 40.30 -18.00 3.99
CA HIS A 103 40.66 -17.32 2.74
C HIS A 103 39.53 -17.37 1.70
N GLN A 104 38.86 -18.52 1.54
CA GLN A 104 37.73 -18.68 0.60
C GLN A 104 36.45 -17.95 1.01
N LEU A 105 36.32 -17.64 2.30
CA LEU A 105 35.25 -16.84 2.85
C LEU A 105 35.61 -15.34 2.93
N GLY A 106 36.84 -14.96 2.59
CA GLY A 106 37.30 -13.57 2.63
C GLY A 106 37.43 -13.00 4.05
N MET A 107 37.67 -13.86 5.05
CA MET A 107 37.86 -13.47 6.45
C MET A 107 39.21 -13.94 6.98
N THR A 108 39.63 -13.39 8.12
CA THR A 108 40.87 -13.80 8.78
C THR A 108 40.73 -15.18 9.41
N VAL A 109 41.86 -15.86 9.62
CA VAL A 109 41.89 -17.18 10.28
C VAL A 109 41.28 -17.08 11.68
N ALA A 110 41.62 -16.04 12.44
CA ALA A 110 41.10 -15.83 13.79
C ALA A 110 39.58 -15.63 13.83
N GLU A 111 39.01 -14.89 12.86
CA GLU A 111 37.54 -14.74 12.74
C GLU A 111 36.87 -16.06 12.43
N PHE A 112 37.46 -16.86 11.55
CA PHE A 112 36.94 -18.18 11.20
C PHE A 112 37.02 -19.17 12.38
N GLU A 113 38.15 -19.21 13.08
CA GLU A 113 38.36 -20.05 14.26
C GLU A 113 37.43 -19.68 15.42
N ALA A 114 37.02 -18.42 15.55
CA ALA A 114 36.02 -18.00 16.52
C ALA A 114 34.60 -18.53 16.23
N LEU A 115 34.35 -18.99 14.99
CA LEU A 115 33.06 -19.57 14.56
C LEU A 115 33.07 -21.12 14.57
N LEU A 116 34.23 -21.73 14.79
CA LEU A 116 34.46 -23.18 14.69
C LEU A 116 34.04 -23.94 15.96
#